data_AF-A0A4D4KQQ3-F1
#
_entry.id   AF-A0A4D4KQQ3-F1
#
_cell.length_a   1.000
_cell.length_b   1.000
_cell.length_c   1.000
_cell.angle_alpha   90.00
_cell.angle_beta   90.00
_cell.angle_gamma   90.00
#
_symmetry.space_group_name_H-M   'P 1'
#
loop_
_entity.id
_entity.type
_entity.pdbx_description
1 polymer ?
#
loop_
_entity_poly.entity_id
_entity_poly.type
_entity_poly.pdbx_seq_one_letter_code
_entity_poly.pdbx_strand_id
1 'polypeptide(L)'
;MEQPPAAEASATTLLERLAGRTEDEQDEILLELVRSQVAMVLGHPDATMVDPHRGFVDLGFDSVAAVKLRNQLAGATRLDLPASLTFDHPTAVDLARHLRAEMLPDDAAAAILVLEELNKLDDSILVLDPASAARVRISTLLEDLAAKWVERTDRP
;
A
#
# COMPACT_ATOMS: atom_id res chain seq x y z
N MET A 1 -11.57 -8.39 27.19
CA MET A 1 -10.75 -7.40 26.47
C MET A 1 -9.79 -8.18 25.60
N GLU A 2 -10.20 -8.50 24.37
CA GLU A 2 -9.34 -9.13 23.38
C GLU A 2 -8.56 -8.01 22.69
N GLN A 3 -7.26 -7.95 22.94
CA GLN A 3 -6.37 -7.11 22.14
C GLN A 3 -6.18 -7.82 20.79
N PRO A 4 -6.49 -7.19 19.65
CA PRO A 4 -6.09 -7.76 18.36
C PRO A 4 -4.55 -7.87 18.32
N PRO A 5 -3.99 -8.95 17.76
CA PRO A 5 -2.54 -9.10 17.63
C PRO A 5 -1.96 -7.91 16.87
N ALA A 6 -0.87 -7.31 17.34
CA ALA A 6 -0.29 -6.06 16.82
C ALA A 6 0.00 -6.02 15.29
N ALA A 7 0.06 -7.19 14.64
CA ALA A 7 0.16 -7.33 13.18
C ALA A 7 -1.13 -6.89 12.45
N GLU A 8 -2.30 -7.32 12.95
CA GLU A 8 -3.53 -6.51 13.13
C GLU A 8 -3.57 -5.13 12.50
N ALA A 9 -3.34 -4.21 13.41
CA ALA A 9 -3.35 -2.77 13.21
C ALA A 9 -2.26 -2.32 12.25
N SER A 10 -1.09 -2.96 12.24
CA SER A 10 0.04 -2.52 11.40
C SER A 10 -0.27 -2.64 9.91
N ALA A 11 -0.86 -3.76 9.48
CA ALA A 11 -1.24 -3.96 8.08
C ALA A 11 -2.42 -3.08 7.67
N THR A 12 -3.42 -2.90 8.55
CA THR A 12 -4.54 -1.99 8.31
C THR A 12 -4.06 -0.54 8.19
N THR A 13 -3.17 -0.09 9.07
CA THR A 13 -2.54 1.24 8.98
C THR A 13 -1.69 1.40 7.72
N LEU A 14 -1.03 0.35 7.24
CA LEU A 14 -0.28 0.40 5.99
C LEU A 14 -1.22 0.51 4.78
N LEU A 15 -2.31 -0.27 4.74
CA LEU A 15 -3.33 -0.16 3.70
C LEU A 15 -4.02 1.22 3.71
N GLU A 16 -4.33 1.77 4.90
CA GLU A 16 -4.88 3.13 5.03
C GLU A 16 -3.91 4.21 4.54
N ARG A 17 -2.59 4.03 4.75
CA ARG A 17 -1.57 4.94 4.22
C ARG A 17 -1.44 4.89 2.70
N LEU A 18 -1.70 3.72 2.10
CA LEU A 18 -1.66 3.50 0.65
C LEU A 18 -2.96 3.88 -0.04
N ALA A 19 -4.09 3.86 0.67
CA ALA A 19 -5.40 4.19 0.15
C ALA A 19 -5.48 5.65 -0.32
N GLY A 20 -6.01 5.86 -1.54
CA GLY A 20 -6.17 7.20 -2.12
C GLY A 20 -4.86 7.86 -2.60
N ARG A 21 -3.75 7.12 -2.64
CA ARG A 21 -2.47 7.58 -3.20
C ARG A 21 -2.29 7.12 -4.64
N THR A 22 -1.53 7.90 -5.40
CA THR A 22 -1.09 7.52 -6.75
C THR A 22 -0.14 6.31 -6.70
N GLU A 23 0.04 5.62 -7.82
CA GLU A 23 0.94 4.45 -7.87
C GLU A 23 2.37 4.80 -7.46
N ASP A 24 2.89 5.94 -7.94
CA ASP A 24 4.23 6.44 -7.59
C ASP A 24 4.36 6.69 -6.08
N GLU A 25 3.37 7.32 -5.45
CA GLU A 25 3.35 7.54 -4.00
C GLU A 25 3.27 6.22 -3.21
N GLN A 26 2.49 5.24 -3.69
CA GLN A 26 2.40 3.92 -3.07
C GLN A 26 3.74 3.18 -3.15
N ASP A 27 4.38 3.22 -4.32
CA ASP A 27 5.71 2.64 -4.54
C ASP A 27 6.77 3.31 -3.65
N GLU A 28 6.74 4.64 -3.46
CA GLU A 28 7.66 5.33 -2.54
C GLU A 28 7.46 4.92 -1.08
N ILE A 29 6.20 4.82 -0.61
CA ILE A 29 5.87 4.39 0.76
C ILE A 29 6.36 2.97 1.01
N LEU A 30 6.11 2.06 0.07
CA LEU A 30 6.53 0.66 0.16
C LEU A 30 8.05 0.53 0.04
N LEU A 31 8.69 1.35 -0.79
CA LEU A 31 10.14 1.40 -0.91
C LEU A 31 10.80 1.85 0.40
N GLU A 32 10.28 2.89 1.04
CA GLU A 32 10.75 3.34 2.35
C GLU A 32 10.61 2.23 3.41
N LEU A 33 9.47 1.52 3.42
CA LEU A 33 9.25 0.38 4.29
C LEU A 33 10.31 -0.71 4.06
N VAL A 34 10.49 -1.15 2.82
CA VAL A 34 11.46 -2.20 2.47
C VAL A 34 12.87 -1.78 2.86
N ARG A 35 13.30 -0.56 2.51
CA ARG A 35 14.63 -0.04 2.86
C ARG A 35 14.85 0.03 4.38
N SER A 36 13.82 0.39 5.13
CA SER A 36 13.87 0.42 6.59
C SER A 36 14.05 -0.98 7.18
N GLN A 37 13.32 -1.98 6.68
CA GLN A 37 13.50 -3.38 7.11
C GLN A 37 14.89 -3.91 6.73
N VAL A 38 15.36 -3.61 5.51
CA VAL A 38 16.70 -3.99 5.04
C VAL A 38 17.79 -3.36 5.91
N ALA A 39 17.66 -2.07 6.24
CA ALA A 39 18.58 -1.38 7.13
C ALA A 39 18.62 -2.05 8.51
N MET A 40 17.47 -2.37 9.10
CA MET A 40 17.41 -3.07 10.39
C MET A 40 18.05 -4.46 10.34
N VAL A 41 17.86 -5.22 9.26
CA VAL A 41 18.46 -6.56 9.08
C VAL A 41 19.98 -6.47 8.95
N LEU A 42 20.49 -5.45 8.25
CA LEU A 42 21.92 -5.20 8.07
C LEU A 42 22.57 -4.46 9.25
N GLY A 43 21.78 -3.99 10.22
CA GLY A 43 22.27 -3.22 11.37
C GLY A 43 22.66 -1.78 11.01
N HIS A 44 22.11 -1.23 9.93
CA HIS A 44 22.27 0.17 9.57
C HIS A 44 21.33 1.05 10.42
N PRO A 45 21.81 2.22 10.90
CA PRO A 45 20.98 3.17 11.64
C PRO A 45 19.84 3.80 10.82
N ASP A 46 19.90 3.79 9.49
CA ASP A 46 18.92 4.47 8.65
C ASP A 46 18.73 3.81 7.27
N ALA A 47 17.50 3.93 6.74
CA ALA A 47 17.09 3.41 5.43
C ALA A 47 17.81 4.10 4.26
N THR A 48 18.25 5.35 4.42
CA THR A 48 18.98 6.12 3.41
C THR A 48 20.33 5.49 3.03
N MET A 49 20.92 4.68 3.92
CA MET A 49 22.18 3.98 3.64
C MET A 49 22.01 2.72 2.79
N VAL A 50 20.77 2.28 2.58
CA VAL A 50 20.44 1.19 1.67
C VAL A 50 20.18 1.78 0.29
N ASP A 51 21.03 1.46 -0.68
CA ASP A 51 20.80 1.80 -2.08
C ASP A 51 19.62 0.97 -2.62
N PRO A 52 18.53 1.61 -3.08
CA PRO A 52 17.32 0.91 -3.50
C PRO A 52 17.48 0.11 -4.81
N HIS A 53 18.47 0.45 -5.64
CA HIS A 53 18.75 -0.21 -6.92
C HIS A 53 19.84 -1.28 -6.81
N ARG A 54 20.54 -1.34 -5.67
CA ARG A 54 21.59 -2.33 -5.45
C ARG A 54 20.98 -3.67 -5.05
N GLY A 55 21.52 -4.74 -5.62
CA GLY A 55 21.12 -6.10 -5.29
C GLY A 55 21.34 -6.41 -3.80
N PHE A 56 20.42 -7.15 -3.19
CA PHE A 56 20.56 -7.60 -1.80
C PHE A 56 21.86 -8.37 -1.59
N VAL A 57 22.23 -9.26 -2.53
CA VAL A 57 23.49 -10.01 -2.50
C VAL A 57 24.70 -9.06 -2.48
N ASP A 58 24.69 -8.01 -3.29
CA ASP A 58 25.75 -6.99 -3.33
C ASP A 58 25.80 -6.12 -2.07
N LEU A 59 24.69 -6.00 -1.35
CA LEU A 59 24.59 -5.35 -0.03
C LEU A 59 25.06 -6.26 1.11
N GLY A 60 25.39 -7.52 0.84
CA GLY A 60 25.81 -8.50 1.84
C GLY A 60 24.67 -9.29 2.48
N PHE A 61 23.50 -9.36 1.84
CA PHE A 61 22.45 -10.30 2.28
C PHE A 61 22.90 -11.75 2.09
N ASP A 62 22.77 -12.52 3.15
CA ASP A 62 22.89 -13.97 3.14
C ASP A 62 21.51 -14.65 3.34
N SER A 63 21.47 -15.97 3.35
CA SER A 63 20.24 -16.74 3.54
C SER A 63 19.54 -16.49 4.88
N VAL A 64 20.27 -16.11 5.94
CA VAL A 64 19.71 -15.78 7.25
C VAL A 64 19.10 -14.38 7.22
N ALA A 65 19.79 -13.42 6.60
CA ALA A 65 19.28 -12.06 6.38
C ALA A 65 18.00 -12.10 5.53
N ALA A 66 17.98 -12.90 4.46
CA ALA A 66 16.81 -13.11 3.61
C ALA A 66 15.59 -13.61 4.40
N VAL A 67 15.78 -14.63 5.24
CA VAL A 67 14.70 -15.17 6.08
C VAL A 67 14.22 -14.14 7.12
N LYS A 68 15.12 -13.35 7.72
CA LYS A 68 14.76 -12.28 8.65
C LYS A 68 13.94 -11.19 7.98
N LEU A 69 14.39 -10.69 6.82
CA LEU A 69 13.66 -9.68 6.04
C LEU A 69 12.28 -10.19 5.66
N ARG A 70 12.18 -11.42 5.16
CA ARG A 70 10.90 -12.07 4.83
C ARG A 70 9.97 -12.14 6.04
N ASN A 71 10.46 -12.54 7.21
CA ASN A 71 9.63 -12.62 8.41
C ASN A 71 9.15 -11.23 8.88
N GLN A 72 10.01 -10.21 8.78
CA GLN A 72 9.64 -8.85 9.14
C GLN A 72 8.60 -8.27 8.17
N LEU A 73 8.80 -8.45 6.87
CA LEU A 73 7.86 -8.02 5.84
C LEU A 73 6.54 -8.76 5.93
N ALA A 74 6.55 -10.08 6.16
CA ALA A 74 5.34 -10.86 6.39
C ALA A 74 4.60 -10.37 7.65
N GLY A 75 5.31 -9.97 8.71
CA GLY A 75 4.71 -9.36 9.90
C GLY A 75 4.08 -7.99 9.63
N ALA A 76 4.71 -7.16 8.80
CA ALA A 76 4.24 -5.81 8.47
C ALA A 76 3.11 -5.78 7.44
N THR A 77 3.13 -6.69 6.47
CA THR A 77 2.20 -6.72 5.32
C THR A 77 1.14 -7.81 5.44
N ARG A 78 1.32 -8.79 6.33
CA ARG A 78 0.51 -10.02 6.47
C ARG A 78 0.45 -10.89 5.22
N LEU A 79 1.34 -10.68 4.27
CA LEU A 79 1.45 -11.52 3.09
C LEU A 79 2.21 -12.81 3.43
N ASP A 80 1.82 -13.91 2.81
CA ASP A 80 2.58 -15.15 2.84
C ASP A 80 3.73 -15.04 1.82
N LEU A 81 4.86 -14.50 2.28
CA LEU A 81 6.01 -14.23 1.43
C LEU A 81 6.91 -15.47 1.28
N PRO A 82 7.19 -15.93 0.05
CA PRO A 82 8.05 -17.10 -0.18
C PRO A 82 9.49 -16.83 0.28
N ALA A 83 10.21 -17.90 0.65
CA ALA A 83 11.60 -17.77 1.07
C ALA A 83 12.56 -17.39 -0.08
N SER A 84 12.14 -17.56 -1.34
CA SER A 84 12.89 -17.16 -2.53
C SER A 84 12.72 -15.69 -2.91
N LEU A 85 11.87 -14.94 -2.21
CA LEU A 85 11.52 -13.55 -2.50
C LEU A 85 12.71 -12.62 -2.75
N THR A 86 13.78 -12.72 -1.96
CA THR A 86 15.00 -11.91 -2.14
C THR A 86 15.84 -12.31 -3.36
N PHE A 87 15.60 -13.48 -3.93
CA PHE A 87 16.23 -13.96 -5.16
C PHE A 87 15.36 -13.65 -6.38
N ASP A 88 14.04 -13.80 -6.26
CA ASP A 88 13.06 -13.41 -7.29
C ASP A 88 13.03 -11.89 -7.47
N HIS A 89 13.15 -11.15 -6.35
CA HIS A 89 13.16 -9.69 -6.28
C HIS A 89 14.48 -9.22 -5.67
N PRO A 90 15.54 -9.06 -6.48
CA PRO A 90 16.89 -8.86 -5.97
C PRO A 90 17.15 -7.46 -5.41
N THR A 91 16.25 -6.49 -5.62
CA THR A 91 16.43 -5.09 -5.18
C THR A 91 15.26 -4.62 -4.34
N ALA A 92 15.47 -3.55 -3.55
CA ALA A 92 14.41 -2.99 -2.72
C ALA A 92 13.25 -2.42 -3.55
N VAL A 93 13.54 -1.85 -4.72
CA VAL A 93 12.51 -1.36 -5.67
C VAL A 93 11.66 -2.51 -6.20
N ASP A 94 12.30 -3.60 -6.61
CA ASP A 94 11.60 -4.75 -7.18
C ASP A 94 10.69 -5.41 -6.13
N LEU A 95 11.20 -5.50 -4.90
CA LEU A 95 10.44 -6.03 -3.77
C LEU A 95 9.28 -5.11 -3.37
N ALA A 96 9.46 -3.79 -3.38
CA ALA A 96 8.39 -2.84 -3.09
C ALA A 96 7.23 -2.96 -4.09
N ARG A 97 7.53 -3.10 -5.39
CA ARG A 97 6.52 -3.33 -6.43
C ARG A 97 5.79 -4.65 -6.25
N HIS A 98 6.51 -5.71 -5.91
CA HIS A 98 5.88 -7.00 -5.64
C HIS A 98 4.92 -6.92 -4.46
N LEU A 99 5.33 -6.29 -3.35
CA LEU A 99 4.44 -6.07 -2.20
C LEU A 99 3.22 -5.23 -2.59
N ARG A 100 3.39 -4.20 -3.43
CA ARG A 100 2.26 -3.41 -3.94
C ARG A 100 1.26 -4.29 -4.68
N ALA A 101 1.74 -5.12 -5.60
CA ALA A 101 0.89 -6.01 -6.40
C ALA A 101 0.14 -7.04 -5.53
N GLU A 102 0.79 -7.58 -4.51
CA GLU A 102 0.20 -8.54 -3.58
C GLU A 102 -0.79 -7.90 -2.60
N MET A 103 -0.55 -6.66 -2.18
CA MET A 103 -1.44 -5.92 -1.27
C MET A 103 -2.64 -5.28 -1.98
N LEU A 104 -2.50 -5.02 -3.29
CA LEU A 104 -3.53 -4.44 -4.15
C LEU A 104 -3.79 -5.38 -5.36
N PRO A 105 -4.25 -6.62 -5.14
CA PRO A 105 -4.38 -7.59 -6.22
C PRO A 105 -5.49 -7.20 -7.22
N ASP A 106 -5.10 -7.14 -8.51
CA ASP A 106 -5.83 -7.12 -9.80
C ASP A 106 -7.12 -6.30 -10.02
N ASP A 107 -7.83 -5.83 -8.98
CA ASP A 107 -8.77 -4.71 -9.12
C ASP A 107 -8.02 -3.38 -9.16
N ALA A 108 -6.70 -3.36 -8.97
CA ALA A 108 -5.89 -2.15 -8.96
C ALA A 108 -6.05 -1.32 -10.24
N ALA A 109 -6.07 -1.93 -11.42
CA ALA A 109 -6.27 -1.20 -12.68
C ALA A 109 -7.68 -0.62 -12.79
N ALA A 110 -8.71 -1.37 -12.36
CA ALA A 110 -10.09 -0.89 -12.35
C ALA A 110 -10.28 0.21 -11.29
N ALA A 111 -9.71 0.04 -10.11
CA ALA A 111 -9.69 1.00 -9.01
C ALA A 111 -8.94 2.28 -9.42
N ILE A 112 -7.80 2.20 -10.11
CA ILE A 112 -7.07 3.37 -10.64
C ILE A 112 -7.97 4.17 -11.60
N LEU A 113 -8.64 3.51 -12.55
CA LEU A 113 -9.56 4.18 -13.47
C LEU A 113 -10.75 4.83 -12.74
N VAL A 114 -11.30 4.14 -11.73
CA VAL A 114 -12.42 4.66 -10.93
C VAL A 114 -11.98 5.83 -10.05
N LEU A 115 -10.79 5.76 -9.44
CA LEU A 115 -10.20 6.82 -8.64
C LEU A 115 -9.89 8.07 -9.48
N GLU A 116 -9.43 7.87 -10.71
CA GLU A 116 -9.16 8.98 -11.64
C GLU A 116 -10.46 9.69 -12.06
N GLU A 117 -11.53 8.95 -12.32
CA GLU A 117 -12.85 9.52 -12.60
C GLU A 117 -13.44 10.25 -11.37
N LEU A 118 -13.25 9.70 -10.16
CA LEU A 118 -13.64 10.38 -8.92
C LEU A 118 -12.89 11.71 -8.73
N ASN A 119 -11.59 11.74 -9.03
CA ASN A 119 -10.79 12.96 -8.92
C ASN A 119 -11.22 14.03 -9.95
N LYS A 120 -11.55 13.62 -11.20
CA LYS A 120 -12.13 14.52 -12.21
C LYS A 120 -13.49 15.07 -11.78
N LEU A 121 -14.30 14.24 -11.12
CA LEU A 121 -15.59 14.66 -10.59
C LEU A 121 -15.43 15.68 -9.45
N ASP A 122 -14.47 15.46 -8.54
CA ASP A 122 -14.15 16.40 -7.46
C ASP A 122 -13.78 17.79 -8.01
N ASP A 123 -12.83 17.85 -8.95
CA ASP A 123 -12.43 19.09 -9.62
C ASP A 123 -13.61 19.80 -10.30
N SER A 124 -14.46 19.03 -11.00
CA SER A 124 -15.67 19.57 -11.64
C SER A 124 -16.69 20.12 -10.63
N ILE A 125 -16.83 19.48 -9.47
CA ILE A 125 -17.71 19.93 -8.38
C ILE A 125 -17.19 21.21 -7.75
N LEU A 126 -15.87 21.37 -7.61
CA LEU A 126 -15.25 22.56 -7.02
C LEU A 126 -15.52 23.82 -7.85
N VAL A 127 -15.60 23.70 -9.18
CA VAL A 127 -15.90 24.83 -10.10
C VAL A 127 -17.39 25.20 -10.10
N LEU A 128 -18.29 24.30 -9.68
CA LEU A 128 -19.73 24.58 -9.60
C LEU A 128 -20.08 25.48 -8.42
N ASP A 129 -21.04 26.38 -8.64
CA ASP A 129 -21.58 27.24 -7.57
C ASP A 129 -22.10 26.38 -6.39
N PRO A 130 -21.70 26.72 -5.15
CA PRO A 130 -22.04 25.93 -3.97
C PRO A 130 -23.54 25.90 -3.65
N ALA A 131 -24.31 26.90 -4.09
CA ALA A 131 -25.76 26.95 -3.94
C ALA A 131 -26.51 26.38 -5.16
N SER A 132 -25.81 25.89 -6.17
CA SER A 132 -26.46 25.30 -7.35
C SER A 132 -27.21 24.03 -6.98
N ALA A 133 -28.44 23.91 -7.48
CA ALA A 133 -29.24 22.71 -7.31
C ALA A 133 -28.54 21.46 -7.89
N ALA A 134 -27.68 21.63 -8.90
CA ALA A 134 -26.86 20.56 -9.47
C ALA A 134 -25.86 20.00 -8.44
N ARG A 135 -25.13 20.86 -7.72
CA ARG A 135 -24.17 20.42 -6.69
C ARG A 135 -24.85 19.72 -5.53
N VAL A 136 -25.99 20.25 -5.06
CA VAL A 136 -26.81 19.60 -4.02
C VAL A 136 -27.25 18.20 -4.46
N ARG A 137 -27.72 18.07 -5.71
CA ARG A 137 -28.15 16.79 -6.27
C ARG A 137 -27.00 15.78 -6.36
N ILE A 138 -25.81 16.22 -6.77
CA ILE A 138 -24.62 15.37 -6.85
C ILE A 138 -24.20 14.87 -5.47
N SER A 139 -24.17 15.75 -4.45
CA SER A 139 -23.83 15.36 -3.06
C SER A 139 -24.77 14.27 -2.53
N THR A 140 -26.09 14.46 -2.68
CA THR A 140 -27.07 13.46 -2.23
C THR A 140 -26.92 12.11 -2.94
N LEU A 141 -26.56 12.12 -4.22
CA LEU A 141 -26.31 10.89 -4.97
C LEU A 141 -25.03 10.17 -4.49
N LEU A 142 -23.98 10.90 -4.13
CA LEU A 142 -22.75 10.33 -3.58
C LEU A 142 -22.99 9.70 -2.20
N GLU A 143 -23.77 10.36 -1.34
CA GLU A 143 -24.15 9.81 -0.02
C GLU A 143 -24.98 8.52 -0.15
N ASP A 144 -25.95 8.48 -1.08
CA ASP A 144 -26.75 7.27 -1.36
C ASP A 144 -25.89 6.12 -1.91
N LEU A 145 -24.93 6.44 -2.78
CA LEU A 145 -23.99 5.47 -3.33
C LEU A 145 -23.07 4.90 -2.24
N ALA A 146 -22.53 5.75 -1.37
CA ALA A 146 -21.70 5.34 -0.24
C ALA A 146 -22.48 4.44 0.74
N ALA A 147 -23.73 4.80 1.06
CA ALA A 147 -24.60 3.99 1.91
C ALA A 147 -24.85 2.59 1.32
N LYS A 148 -25.13 2.50 0.01
CA LYS A 148 -25.31 1.21 -0.69
C LYS A 148 -24.06 0.32 -0.64
N TRP A 149 -22.87 0.90 -0.63
CA TRP A 149 -21.63 0.13 -0.54
C TRP A 149 -21.41 -0.45 0.86
N VAL A 150 -21.71 0.32 1.92
CA VAL A 150 -21.66 -0.17 3.30
C VAL A 150 -22.63 -1.35 3.49
N GLU A 151 -23.84 -1.23 2.96
CA GLU A 151 -24.88 -2.26 3.06
C GLU A 151 -24.52 -3.55 2.29
N ARG A 152 -23.77 -3.43 1.20
CA ARG A 152 -23.31 -4.58 0.39
C ARG A 152 -22.13 -5.32 1.01
N THR A 153 -21.37 -4.65 1.88
CA THR A 153 -20.17 -5.21 2.53
C THR A 153 -20.51 -5.94 3.85
N ASP A 154 -21.70 -5.71 4.42
CA ASP A 154 -22.21 -6.34 5.65
C ASP A 154 -22.78 -7.77 5.45
N ARG A 155 -22.78 -8.29 4.21
CA ARG A 155 -23.36 -9.61 3.92
C ARG A 155 -22.29 -10.72 4.12
N PRO A 156 -22.47 -11.63 5.10
CA PRO A 156 -21.50 -12.69 5.41
C PRO A 156 -21.42 -13.79 4.34
#